data_AF-A0A2E5XGZ0-F1
#
_entry.id   AF-A0A2E5XGZ0-F1
#
_cell.length_a   1.000
_cell.length_b   1.000
_cell.length_c   1.000
_cell.angle_alpha   90.00
_cell.angle_beta   90.00
_cell.angle_gamma   90.00
#
_symmetry.space_group_name_H-M   'P 1'
#
loop_
_entity.id
_entity.type
_entity.pdbx_description
1 polymer ?
#
loop_
_entity_poly.entity_id
_entity_poly.type
_entity_poly.pdbx_seq_one_letter_code
_entity_poly.pdbx_strand_id
1 'polypeptide(L)'
;GVRKWGYPGSDRAAALGRLRRLGSRPQFVCSEGAQFKETAQYLAGTGVQGNFTFRGTGFRNHSDAWLLRPSAARSELRAWLARSLE
;
A
#
# COMPACT_ATOMS: atom_id res chain seq x y z
N GLY A 1 6.72 -5.23 -10.17
CA GLY A 1 6.09 -5.36 -8.83
C GLY A 1 5.29 -6.64 -8.81
N VAL A 2 4.11 -6.64 -8.19
CA VAL A 2 3.18 -7.79 -8.22
C VAL A 2 2.87 -8.21 -9.67
N ARG A 3 2.49 -7.25 -10.51
CA ARG A 3 2.22 -7.44 -11.95
C ARG A 3 3.25 -6.72 -12.83
N LYS A 4 3.54 -7.29 -14.00
CA LYS A 4 4.24 -6.62 -15.11
C LYS A 4 3.22 -5.94 -16.02
N TRP A 5 3.48 -4.70 -16.37
CA TRP A 5 2.63 -3.88 -17.24
C TRP A 5 3.32 -3.65 -18.59
N GLY A 6 2.57 -3.27 -19.63
CA GLY A 6 3.07 -3.08 -20.99
C GLY A 6 4.03 -1.90 -21.21
N TYR A 7 4.53 -1.26 -20.15
CA TYR A 7 5.46 -0.14 -20.21
C TYR A 7 6.83 -0.47 -19.59
N PRO A 8 7.92 0.18 -20.02
CA PRO A 8 9.27 -0.04 -19.47
C PRO A 8 9.36 0.19 -17.95
N GLY A 9 10.12 -0.63 -17.22
CA GLY A 9 10.30 -0.48 -15.77
C GLY A 9 9.12 -0.94 -14.91
N SER A 10 8.19 -1.71 -15.49
CA SER A 10 7.06 -2.33 -14.78
C SER A 10 7.41 -3.67 -14.10
N ASP A 11 8.59 -4.22 -14.38
CA ASP A 11 9.03 -5.51 -13.85
C ASP A 11 9.35 -5.49 -12.33
N ARG A 12 9.75 -6.65 -11.80
CA ARG A 12 10.08 -6.82 -10.39
C ARG A 12 11.38 -6.11 -9.99
N ALA A 13 12.41 -6.13 -10.83
CA ALA A 13 13.69 -5.51 -10.52
C ALA A 13 13.56 -3.98 -10.40
N ALA A 14 12.87 -3.36 -11.36
CA ALA A 14 12.58 -1.93 -11.33
C ALA A 14 11.71 -1.55 -10.11
N ALA A 15 10.71 -2.38 -9.76
CA ALA A 15 9.89 -2.16 -8.57
C ALA A 15 10.69 -2.28 -7.26
N LEU A 16 11.61 -3.23 -7.16
CA LEU A 16 12.53 -3.35 -6.02
C LEU A 16 13.44 -2.11 -5.90
N GLY A 17 13.94 -1.59 -7.02
CA GLY A 17 14.70 -0.34 -7.04
C GLY A 17 13.90 0.85 -6.51
N ARG A 18 12.60 0.96 -6.85
CA ARG A 18 11.70 1.98 -6.27
C ARG A 18 11.46 1.74 -4.79
N LEU A 19 11.24 0.50 -4.39
CA LEU A 19 10.98 0.11 -3.01
C LEU A 19 12.13 0.47 -2.07
N ARG A 20 13.38 0.20 -2.48
CA ARG A 20 14.58 0.57 -1.70
C ARG A 20 14.70 2.06 -1.44
N ARG A 21 14.22 2.92 -2.37
CA ARG A 21 14.23 4.38 -2.18
C ARG A 21 13.21 4.87 -1.15
N LEU A 22 12.15 4.10 -0.90
CA LEU A 22 11.17 4.44 0.14
C LEU A 22 11.76 4.24 1.54
N GLY A 23 12.73 3.33 1.70
CA GLY A 23 13.42 3.11 2.97
C GLY A 23 12.44 2.84 4.11
N SER A 24 12.62 3.56 5.22
CA SER A 24 11.78 3.45 6.42
C SER A 24 10.50 4.30 6.38
N ARG A 25 10.23 5.01 5.27
CA ARG A 25 9.05 5.89 5.18
C ARG A 25 7.77 5.08 5.42
N PRO A 26 6.91 5.50 6.37
CA PRO A 26 5.62 4.88 6.62
C PRO A 26 4.78 4.85 5.34
N GLN A 27 4.15 3.71 5.06
CA GLN A 27 3.25 3.53 3.93
C GLN A 27 1.94 2.88 4.37
N PHE A 28 0.82 3.58 4.15
CA PHE A 28 -0.52 3.03 4.30
C PHE A 28 -1.01 2.48 2.96
N VAL A 29 -0.96 1.16 2.80
CA VAL A 29 -1.35 0.45 1.58
C VAL A 29 -2.77 -0.09 1.78
N CYS A 30 -3.69 0.30 0.90
CA CYS A 30 -5.06 -0.18 0.95
C CYS A 30 -5.63 -0.60 -0.40
N SER A 31 -6.68 -1.44 -0.34
CA SER A 31 -7.46 -1.92 -1.48
C SER A 31 -8.92 -2.09 -1.08
N GLU A 32 -9.81 -2.28 -2.05
CA GLU A 32 -11.27 -2.43 -1.87
C GLU A 32 -11.62 -3.50 -0.83
N GLY A 33 -10.90 -4.63 -0.89
CA GLY A 33 -10.97 -5.75 0.05
C GLY A 33 -9.57 -6.29 0.37
N ALA A 34 -9.38 -7.59 0.15
CA ALA A 34 -8.15 -8.29 0.53
C ALA A 34 -7.04 -8.29 -0.55
N GLN A 35 -7.17 -7.49 -1.61
CA GLN A 35 -6.22 -7.48 -2.74
C GLN A 35 -4.82 -7.01 -2.31
N PHE A 36 -4.72 -6.20 -1.25
CA PHE A 36 -3.44 -5.82 -0.65
C PHE A 36 -2.58 -7.02 -0.23
N LYS A 37 -3.15 -8.22 -0.02
CA LYS A 37 -2.41 -9.41 0.42
C LYS A 37 -1.32 -9.83 -0.58
N GLU A 38 -1.59 -9.71 -1.88
CA GLU A 38 -0.61 -10.03 -2.92
C GLU A 38 0.57 -9.05 -2.89
N THR A 39 0.28 -7.76 -2.67
CA THR A 39 1.30 -6.73 -2.43
C THR A 39 2.10 -7.03 -1.16
N ALA A 40 1.44 -7.40 -0.06
CA ALA A 40 2.10 -7.73 1.20
C ALA A 40 3.05 -8.94 1.06
N GLN A 41 2.62 -9.99 0.35
CA GLN A 41 3.45 -11.17 0.05
C GLN A 41 4.66 -10.80 -0.81
N TYR A 42 4.47 -10.00 -1.86
CA TYR A 42 5.57 -9.51 -2.68
C TYR A 42 6.58 -8.70 -1.85
N LEU A 43 6.10 -7.78 -1.02
CA LEU A 43 6.96 -6.94 -0.18
C LEU A 43 7.76 -7.77 0.82
N ALA A 44 7.12 -8.74 1.50
CA ALA A 44 7.79 -9.65 2.42
C ALA A 44 8.91 -10.45 1.72
N GLY A 45 8.67 -10.91 0.49
CA GLY A 45 9.65 -11.65 -0.30
C GLY A 45 10.84 -10.82 -0.81
N THR A 46 10.80 -9.49 -0.69
CA THR A 46 11.90 -8.63 -1.19
C THR A 46 13.07 -8.49 -0.21
N GLY A 47 12.87 -8.85 1.06
CA GLY A 47 13.86 -8.61 2.13
C GLY A 47 14.08 -7.14 2.47
N VAL A 48 13.35 -6.20 1.86
CA VAL A 48 13.43 -4.78 2.22
C VAL A 48 12.65 -4.56 3.51
N GLN A 49 13.35 -4.09 4.54
CA GLN A 49 12.71 -3.63 5.77
C GLN A 49 12.02 -2.29 5.51
N GLY A 50 10.69 -2.28 5.57
CA GLY A 50 9.89 -1.07 5.39
C GLY A 50 8.75 -1.02 6.41
N ASN A 51 8.20 0.18 6.59
CA ASN A 51 7.11 0.43 7.54
C ASN A 51 5.77 0.42 6.79
N PHE A 52 5.17 -0.76 6.67
CA PHE A 52 3.92 -0.95 5.92
C PHE A 52 2.73 -1.19 6.86
N THR A 53 1.64 -0.47 6.62
CA THR A 53 0.32 -0.76 7.17
C THR A 53 -0.59 -1.20 6.03
N PHE A 54 -1.22 -2.36 6.16
CA PHE A 54 -2.13 -2.89 5.14
C PHE A 54 -3.57 -2.91 5.62
N ARG A 55 -4.51 -2.35 4.85
CA ARG A 55 -5.94 -2.35 5.18
C ARG A 55 -6.84 -2.56 3.97
N GLY A 56 -7.94 -3.28 4.18
CA GLY A 56 -9.06 -3.26 3.24
C GLY A 56 -9.95 -2.06 3.54
N THR A 57 -10.40 -1.33 2.53
CA THR A 57 -11.30 -0.18 2.72
C THR A 57 -12.74 -0.62 3.01
N GLY A 58 -13.10 -1.85 2.61
CA GLY A 58 -14.48 -2.36 2.66
C GLY A 58 -15.38 -1.71 1.59
N PHE A 59 -14.80 -0.90 0.71
CA PHE A 59 -15.51 -0.18 -0.33
C PHE A 59 -15.20 -0.83 -1.68
N ARG A 60 -16.23 -1.39 -2.32
CA ARG A 60 -16.07 -2.20 -3.54
C ARG A 60 -15.58 -1.42 -4.76
N ASN A 61 -15.89 -0.12 -4.84
CA ASN A 61 -15.58 0.66 -6.03
C ASN A 61 -14.14 1.18 -5.95
N HIS A 62 -13.41 1.06 -7.05
CA HIS A 62 -12.05 1.56 -7.18
C HIS A 62 -12.04 3.09 -7.34
N SER A 63 -12.35 3.80 -6.26
CA SER A 63 -12.30 5.26 -6.20
C SER A 63 -11.99 5.75 -4.79
N ASP A 64 -11.62 7.02 -4.67
CA ASP A 64 -11.34 7.71 -3.41
C ASP A 64 -12.58 7.96 -2.54
N ALA A 65 -13.78 7.68 -3.04
CA ALA A 65 -15.04 7.88 -2.33
C ALA A 65 -15.14 7.12 -1.00
N TRP A 66 -14.31 6.08 -0.79
CA TRP A 66 -14.21 5.39 0.51
C TRP A 66 -13.81 6.33 1.65
N LEU A 67 -13.06 7.40 1.36
CA LEU A 67 -12.66 8.43 2.33
C LEU A 67 -13.82 9.34 2.74
N LEU A 68 -14.81 9.51 1.86
CA LEU A 68 -15.94 10.40 2.09
C LEU A 68 -16.97 9.78 3.04
N ARG A 69 -16.91 8.46 3.26
CA ARG A 69 -17.83 7.72 4.14
C ARG A 69 -17.17 7.39 5.49
N PRO A 70 -17.89 7.49 6.62
CA PRO A 70 -17.41 6.93 7.87
C PRO A 70 -17.14 5.42 7.72
N SER A 71 -15.95 4.99 8.09
CA SER A 71 -15.52 3.59 8.04
C SER A 71 -14.34 3.36 9.00
N ALA A 72 -14.13 2.11 9.42
CA ALA A 72 -12.97 1.74 10.23
C ALA A 72 -11.66 2.11 9.51
N ALA A 73 -11.56 1.81 8.21
CA ALA A 73 -10.38 2.14 7.40
C ALA A 73 -10.08 3.65 7.37
N ARG A 74 -11.10 4.51 7.29
CA ARG A 74 -10.91 5.98 7.34
C ARG A 74 -10.38 6.43 8.71
N SER A 75 -10.96 5.93 9.79
CA SER A 75 -10.52 6.27 11.15
C SER A 75 -9.08 5.83 11.39
N GLU A 76 -8.73 4.62 10.95
CA GLU A 76 -7.36 4.10 11.05
C GLU A 76 -6.36 4.89 10.20
N LEU A 77 -6.72 5.27 8.96
CA LEU A 77 -5.86 6.11 8.11
C LEU A 77 -5.57 7.46 8.79
N ARG A 78 -6.58 8.10 9.38
CA ARG A 78 -6.40 9.41 10.05
C ARG A 78 -5.48 9.30 11.25
N ALA A 79 -5.67 8.27 12.08
CA ALA A 79 -4.79 8.02 13.22
C ALA A 79 -3.37 7.65 12.78
N TRP A 80 -3.24 6.86 11.72
CA TRP A 80 -1.95 6.52 11.13
C TRP A 80 -1.22 7.76 10.59
N LEU A 81 -1.94 8.66 9.92
CA LEU A 81 -1.37 9.89 9.38
C LEU A 81 -0.85 10.80 10.51
N ALA A 82 -1.64 10.99 11.57
CA ALA A 82 -1.23 11.78 12.73
C ALA A 82 0.11 11.27 13.31
N ARG A 83 0.21 9.96 13.59
CA ARG A 83 1.44 9.33 14.09
C ARG A 83 2.62 9.36 13.11
N SER A 84 2.36 9.51 11.81
CA SER A 84 3.42 9.52 10.79
C SER A 84 3.97 10.91 10.51
N LEU A 85 3.34 11.96 11.04
CA LEU A 85 3.75 13.36 10.92
C LEU A 85 4.41 13.91 12.18
N GLU A 86 4.39 13.14 13.28
CA GLU A 86 5.18 13.36 14.49
C GLU A 86 6.66 12.99 14.24
#